data_AF-A0A936D4Z1-F1
#
_entry.id   AF-A0A936D4Z1-F1
#
_cell.length_a   1.000
_cell.length_b   1.000
_cell.length_c   1.000
_cell.angle_alpha   90.00
_cell.angle_beta   90.00
_cell.angle_gamma   90.00
#
_symmetry.space_group_name_H-M   'P 1'
#
loop_
_entity.id
_entity.type
_entity.pdbx_description
1 polymer ?
#
loop_
_entity_poly.entity_id
_entity_poly.type
_entity_poly.pdbx_seq_one_letter_code
_entity_poly.pdbx_strand_id
1 'polypeptide(L)'
;MLDSATQQQDDQVEIRQLESFVPPPPPPPPPIKLQASEETPSAPSINLLGVGEGPRPKLVSSNHISFPPELSRRGINRVETKVEIIIDQTGRAYVKKIIDPVYPEMIAVIRKSINNSQFTVPRKNGQPVQAVYLYALNFSLRI
;
A
#
# COMPACT_ATOMS: atom_id res chain seq x y z
N MET A 1 -21.71 -32.34 78.03
CA MET A 1 -20.39 -32.99 78.16
C MET A 1 -19.88 -33.30 76.77
N LEU A 2 -18.56 -33.21 76.60
CA LEU A 2 -17.74 -33.66 75.47
C LEU A 2 -17.24 -32.55 74.52
N ASP A 3 -16.15 -31.96 75.03
CA ASP A 3 -14.95 -31.43 74.43
C ASP A 3 -14.49 -31.94 73.05
N SER A 4 -13.71 -31.08 72.38
CA SER A 4 -12.39 -31.36 71.77
C SER A 4 -12.22 -30.97 70.29
N ALA A 5 -11.08 -30.32 70.08
CA ALA A 5 -10.56 -29.74 68.85
C ALA A 5 -10.05 -30.78 67.83
N THR A 6 -9.67 -30.27 66.64
CA THR A 6 -8.47 -30.55 65.80
C THR A 6 -8.89 -30.60 64.32
N GLN A 7 -8.69 -29.55 63.50
CA GLN A 7 -7.48 -29.16 62.73
C GLN A 7 -7.41 -29.82 61.32
N GLN A 8 -6.85 -29.06 60.36
CA GLN A 8 -6.24 -29.50 59.08
C GLN A 8 -7.10 -29.40 57.79
N GLN A 9 -7.05 -28.20 57.20
CA GLN A 9 -6.64 -27.88 55.82
C GLN A 9 -6.45 -29.07 54.86
N ASP A 10 -7.21 -29.08 53.76
CA ASP A 10 -6.81 -29.71 52.49
C ASP A 10 -7.07 -28.74 51.33
N ASP A 11 -6.11 -28.76 50.43
CA ASP A 11 -5.80 -27.81 49.39
C ASP A 11 -6.67 -27.99 48.12
N GLN A 12 -7.00 -26.87 47.45
CA GLN A 12 -7.23 -26.77 45.99
C GLN A 12 -8.51 -27.42 45.39
N VAL A 13 -9.21 -26.93 44.36
CA VAL A 13 -9.05 -25.88 43.32
C VAL A 13 -10.44 -25.26 43.12
N GLU A 14 -10.61 -23.93 43.27
CA GLU A 14 -11.84 -23.27 42.80
C GLU A 14 -11.75 -23.03 41.29
N ILE A 15 -12.52 -23.79 40.53
CA ILE A 15 -12.74 -23.54 39.10
C ILE A 15 -13.52 -22.23 38.98
N ARG A 16 -12.81 -21.13 38.76
CA ARG A 16 -13.43 -19.83 38.44
C ARG A 16 -14.02 -19.91 37.04
N GLN A 17 -15.35 -19.86 36.96
CA GLN A 17 -16.08 -19.70 35.71
C GLN A 17 -15.56 -18.41 35.04
N LEU A 18 -15.00 -18.52 33.83
CA LEU A 18 -14.70 -17.37 32.99
C LEU A 18 -16.02 -16.93 32.34
N GLU A 19 -16.82 -16.10 33.01
CA GLU A 19 -17.82 -15.32 32.28
C GLU A 19 -17.11 -14.41 31.28
N SER A 20 -17.38 -14.60 29.98
CA SER A 20 -16.88 -13.73 28.93
C SER A 20 -17.58 -12.37 29.03
N PHE A 21 -16.96 -11.41 29.69
CA PHE A 21 -17.43 -10.03 29.69
C PHE A 21 -17.25 -9.43 28.29
N VAL A 22 -18.34 -9.24 27.56
CA VAL A 22 -18.34 -8.40 26.35
C VAL A 22 -18.39 -6.96 26.84
N PRO A 23 -17.38 -6.11 26.56
CA PRO A 23 -17.42 -4.72 27.00
C PRO A 23 -18.63 -4.03 26.35
N PRO A 24 -19.35 -3.17 27.09
CA PRO A 24 -20.44 -2.41 26.51
C PRO A 24 -19.93 -1.60 25.31
N PRO A 25 -20.75 -1.42 24.26
CA PRO A 25 -20.34 -0.66 23.09
C PRO A 25 -19.90 0.75 23.52
N PRO A 26 -18.83 1.29 22.91
CA PRO A 26 -18.32 2.59 23.30
C PRO A 26 -19.41 3.67 23.14
N PRO A 27 -19.47 4.65 24.06
CA PRO A 27 -20.41 5.75 23.94
C PRO A 27 -20.20 6.49 22.62
N PRO A 28 -21.26 7.08 22.04
CA PRO A 28 -21.17 7.81 20.78
C PRO A 28 -20.13 8.94 20.90
N PRO A 29 -19.28 9.13 19.88
CA PRO A 29 -18.20 10.10 19.94
C PRO A 29 -18.74 11.52 20.17
N PRO A 30 -18.09 12.32 21.04
CA PRO A 30 -18.52 13.69 21.29
C PRO A 30 -18.36 14.55 20.01
N PRO A 31 -19.17 15.62 19.85
CA PRO A 31 -19.05 16.52 18.72
C PRO A 31 -17.71 17.28 18.76
N ILE A 32 -16.87 17.07 17.74
CA ILE A 32 -15.54 17.69 17.62
C ILE A 32 -15.71 19.19 17.33
N LYS A 33 -15.22 20.05 18.23
CA LYS A 33 -14.87 21.44 17.89
C LYS A 33 -13.43 21.43 17.37
N LEU A 34 -13.25 21.55 16.06
CA LEU A 34 -11.92 21.49 15.42
C LEU A 34 -11.06 22.70 15.80
N GLN A 35 -10.12 22.50 16.74
CA GLN A 35 -8.85 23.22 16.77
C GLN A 35 -7.84 22.44 17.62
N ALA A 36 -6.97 21.68 16.96
CA ALA A 36 -5.64 21.32 17.45
C ALA A 36 -4.83 20.73 16.30
N SER A 37 -3.79 21.45 15.90
CA SER A 37 -2.77 21.03 14.95
C SER A 37 -1.63 20.39 15.73
N GLU A 38 -1.50 19.08 15.66
CA GLU A 38 -0.23 18.39 15.92
C GLU A 38 -0.04 17.37 14.80
N GLU A 39 1.04 17.58 14.05
CA GLU A 39 1.34 16.94 12.77
C GLU A 39 1.59 15.43 12.94
N THR A 40 0.55 14.63 12.73
CA THR A 40 0.72 13.23 12.36
C THR A 40 1.40 13.18 10.99
N PRO A 41 2.41 12.33 10.74
CA PRO A 41 2.86 12.09 9.38
C PRO A 41 1.65 11.61 8.59
N SER A 42 1.17 12.48 7.70
CA SER A 42 0.05 12.22 6.82
C SER A 42 0.49 11.13 5.84
N ALA A 43 0.46 9.88 6.28
CA ALA A 43 0.40 8.76 5.36
C ALA A 43 -0.90 8.97 4.59
N PRO A 44 -0.86 9.25 3.28
CA PRO A 44 -2.07 9.40 2.51
C PRO A 44 -2.82 8.06 2.56
N SER A 45 -3.93 8.02 3.29
CA SER A 45 -4.88 6.92 3.20
C SER A 45 -5.47 6.93 1.79
N ILE A 46 -4.85 6.17 0.90
CA ILE A 46 -5.30 5.96 -0.47
C ILE A 46 -6.63 5.22 -0.41
N ASN A 47 -7.70 5.94 -0.71
CA ASN A 47 -8.99 5.36 -1.04
C ASN A 47 -8.79 4.45 -2.27
N LEU A 48 -8.73 3.13 -2.04
CA LEU A 48 -8.46 2.10 -3.05
C LEU A 48 -9.63 1.88 -4.03
N LEU A 49 -10.72 2.63 -3.90
CA LEU A 49 -11.87 2.61 -4.82
C LEU A 49 -11.91 3.84 -5.74
N GLY A 50 -10.74 4.28 -6.17
CA GLY A 50 -10.56 5.28 -7.21
C GLY A 50 -9.89 4.69 -8.44
N VAL A 51 -10.52 3.72 -9.10
CA VAL A 51 -10.34 3.58 -10.55
C VAL A 51 -10.81 4.94 -11.08
N GLY A 52 -9.88 5.87 -11.27
CA GLY A 52 -10.23 7.27 -11.51
C GLY A 52 -11.29 7.33 -12.58
N GLU A 53 -12.45 7.92 -12.30
CA GLU A 53 -13.56 8.11 -13.25
C GLU A 53 -13.20 9.07 -14.40
N GLY A 54 -11.90 9.30 -14.61
CA GLY A 54 -11.33 10.08 -15.68
C GLY A 54 -10.49 9.22 -16.62
N PRO A 55 -10.14 9.76 -17.80
CA PRO A 55 -9.29 9.07 -18.75
C PRO A 55 -7.97 8.63 -18.10
N ARG A 56 -7.56 7.38 -18.38
CA ARG A 56 -6.28 6.84 -17.90
C ARG A 56 -5.15 7.75 -18.39
N PRO A 57 -4.21 8.15 -17.52
CA PRO A 57 -3.08 8.95 -17.95
C PRO A 57 -2.32 8.32 -19.11
N LYS A 58 -1.98 9.15 -20.10
CA LYS A 58 -1.19 8.72 -21.24
C LYS A 58 0.26 9.10 -21.00
N LEU A 59 1.18 8.26 -21.48
CA LEU A 59 2.60 8.57 -21.51
C LEU A 59 2.82 9.69 -22.54
N VAL A 60 3.38 10.81 -22.08
CA VAL A 60 3.70 11.98 -22.92
C VAL A 60 5.13 11.86 -23.43
N SER A 61 6.07 11.53 -22.55
CA SER A 61 7.46 11.29 -22.91
C SER A 61 8.09 10.30 -21.94
N SER A 62 9.11 9.60 -22.42
CA SER A 62 9.94 8.68 -21.63
C SER A 62 11.36 8.75 -22.13
N ASN A 63 12.33 8.62 -21.22
CA ASN A 63 13.72 8.52 -21.61
C ASN A 63 14.04 7.16 -22.25
N HIS A 64 15.10 7.12 -23.06
CA HIS A 64 15.67 5.85 -23.51
C HIS A 64 16.16 5.03 -22.30
N ILE A 65 15.84 3.74 -22.30
CA ILE A 65 16.26 2.79 -21.27
C ILE A 65 17.10 1.69 -21.91
N SER A 66 18.14 1.28 -21.22
CA SER A 66 18.97 0.14 -21.65
C SER A 66 18.38 -1.13 -21.07
N PHE A 67 18.17 -2.12 -21.94
CA PHE A 67 17.74 -3.45 -21.52
C PHE A 67 18.90 -4.16 -20.79
N PRO A 68 18.66 -4.88 -19.68
CA PRO A 68 19.73 -5.55 -18.95
C PRO A 68 20.50 -6.56 -19.83
N PRO A 69 21.83 -6.43 -19.98
CA PRO A 69 22.64 -7.34 -20.79
C PRO A 69 22.52 -8.80 -20.35
N GLU A 70 22.31 -9.05 -19.07
CA GLU A 70 22.17 -10.38 -18.49
C GLU A 70 20.95 -11.10 -19.06
N LEU A 71 19.85 -10.37 -19.26
CA LEU A 71 18.63 -10.91 -19.84
C LEU A 71 18.78 -11.13 -21.35
N SER A 72 19.37 -10.17 -22.07
CA SER A 72 19.55 -10.30 -23.51
C SER A 72 20.52 -11.44 -23.88
N ARG A 73 21.61 -11.63 -23.12
CA ARG A 73 22.53 -12.78 -23.28
C ARG A 73 21.85 -14.13 -23.05
N ARG A 74 20.79 -14.17 -22.23
CA ARG A 74 19.97 -15.37 -21.97
C ARG A 74 18.89 -15.58 -23.05
N GLY A 75 18.86 -14.76 -24.10
CA GLY A 75 17.83 -14.81 -25.13
C GLY A 75 16.50 -14.19 -24.70
N ILE A 76 16.44 -13.53 -23.54
CA ILE A 76 15.24 -12.86 -23.05
C ILE A 76 15.24 -11.44 -23.62
N ASN A 77 14.36 -11.20 -24.60
CA ASN A 77 14.23 -9.92 -25.29
C ASN A 77 12.92 -9.18 -24.98
N ARG A 78 12.02 -9.81 -24.22
CA ARG A 78 10.74 -9.23 -23.78
C ARG A 78 10.52 -9.49 -22.30
N VAL A 79 10.06 -8.46 -21.59
CA VAL A 79 9.62 -8.57 -20.20
C VAL A 79 8.27 -7.88 -20.05
N GLU A 80 7.31 -8.61 -19.50
CA GLU A 80 6.00 -8.10 -19.10
C GLU A 80 5.96 -7.98 -17.59
N THR A 81 5.50 -6.86 -17.05
CA THR A 81 5.44 -6.64 -15.59
C THR A 81 4.26 -5.76 -15.22
N LYS A 82 3.74 -5.95 -14.00
CA LYS A 82 2.67 -5.11 -13.44
C LYS A 82 3.24 -4.22 -12.34
N VAL A 83 2.92 -2.92 -12.41
CA VAL A 83 3.38 -1.91 -11.45
C VAL A 83 2.24 -1.04 -10.97
N GLU A 84 2.20 -0.76 -9.68
CA GLU A 84 1.47 0.39 -9.13
C GLU A 84 2.37 1.62 -9.18
N ILE A 85 1.88 2.66 -9.84
CA ILE A 85 2.54 3.96 -9.91
C ILE A 85 1.67 5.05 -9.30
N ILE A 86 2.30 6.08 -8.75
CA ILE A 86 1.66 7.33 -8.37
C ILE A 86 1.99 8.34 -9.45
N ILE A 87 1.00 9.05 -9.96
CA ILE A 87 1.20 10.22 -10.84
C ILE A 87 0.77 11.45 -10.05
N ASP A 88 1.65 12.44 -9.96
CA ASP A 88 1.40 13.69 -9.23
C ASP A 88 0.62 14.73 -10.06
N GLN A 89 0.36 15.88 -9.45
CA GLN A 89 -0.37 16.99 -10.05
C GLN A 89 0.39 17.69 -11.20
N THR A 90 1.68 17.38 -11.37
CA THR A 90 2.52 17.86 -12.47
C THR A 90 2.66 16.82 -13.59
N GLY A 91 2.14 15.60 -13.38
CA GLY A 91 2.22 14.48 -14.30
C GLY A 91 3.51 13.66 -14.18
N ARG A 92 4.35 13.92 -13.17
CA ARG A 92 5.51 13.08 -12.87
C ARG A 92 5.05 11.79 -12.20
N ALA A 93 5.69 10.68 -12.55
CA ALA A 93 5.33 9.37 -12.03
C ALA A 93 6.40 8.80 -11.11
N TYR A 94 5.94 8.04 -10.12
CA TYR A 94 6.78 7.35 -9.14
C TYR A 94 6.29 5.92 -8.98
N VAL A 95 7.21 4.97 -8.82
CA VAL A 95 6.83 3.58 -8.53
C VAL A 95 6.39 3.49 -7.06
N LYS A 96 5.13 3.12 -6.83
CA LYS A 96 4.62 2.78 -5.49
C LYS A 96 4.96 1.34 -5.14
N LYS A 97 4.70 0.41 -6.06
CA LYS A 97 4.96 -1.02 -5.88
C LYS A 97 5.17 -1.71 -7.22
N ILE A 98 6.14 -2.62 -7.27
CA ILE A 98 6.28 -3.56 -8.38
C ILE A 98 5.56 -4.83 -7.93
N ILE A 99 4.45 -5.17 -8.59
CA ILE A 99 3.60 -6.30 -8.18
C ILE A 99 4.19 -7.62 -8.68
N ASP A 100 4.71 -7.61 -9.90
CA ASP A 100 5.22 -8.81 -10.55
C ASP A 100 6.61 -8.55 -11.15
N PRO A 101 7.67 -8.53 -10.32
CA PRO A 101 9.04 -8.42 -10.82
C PRO A 101 9.45 -9.77 -11.44
N VAL A 102 9.23 -9.94 -12.75
CA VAL A 102 9.61 -11.17 -13.46
C VAL A 102 11.13 -11.40 -13.41
N TYR A 103 11.93 -10.33 -13.38
CA TYR A 103 13.38 -10.39 -13.27
C TYR A 103 13.90 -9.30 -12.33
N PRO A 104 14.69 -9.62 -11.29
CA PRO A 104 15.26 -8.63 -10.39
C PRO A 104 16.10 -7.55 -11.10
N GLU A 105 16.79 -7.92 -12.17
CA GLU A 105 17.61 -7.04 -13.00
C GLU A 105 16.77 -5.93 -13.66
N MET A 106 15.47 -6.17 -13.88
CA MET A 106 14.56 -5.17 -14.44
C MET A 106 14.09 -4.13 -13.41
N ILE A 107 14.23 -4.37 -12.11
CA ILE A 107 13.71 -3.46 -11.07
C ILE A 107 14.29 -2.05 -11.24
N ALA A 108 15.61 -1.95 -11.46
CA ALA A 108 16.29 -0.68 -11.65
C ALA A 108 15.82 0.02 -12.95
N VAL A 109 15.66 -0.74 -14.02
CA VAL A 109 15.21 -0.24 -15.34
C VAL A 109 13.78 0.27 -15.26
N ILE A 110 12.87 -0.48 -14.62
CA ILE A 110 11.47 -0.10 -14.40
C ILE A 110 11.39 1.21 -13.61
N ARG A 111 12.09 1.28 -12.46
CA ARG A 111 12.10 2.49 -11.62
C ARG A 111 12.62 3.70 -12.40
N LYS A 112 13.74 3.55 -13.11
CA LYS A 112 14.32 4.61 -13.93
C LYS A 112 13.38 5.04 -15.05
N SER A 113 12.74 4.09 -15.72
CA SER A 113 11.78 4.37 -16.80
C SER A 113 10.62 5.21 -16.29
N ILE A 114 9.97 4.80 -15.18
CA ILE A 114 8.83 5.52 -14.60
C ILE A 114 9.24 6.90 -14.07
N ASN A 115 10.33 6.98 -13.30
CA ASN A 115 10.78 8.25 -12.71
C ASN A 115 11.17 9.30 -13.75
N ASN A 116 11.65 8.86 -14.92
CA ASN A 116 12.05 9.74 -16.02
C ASN A 116 10.94 9.90 -17.07
N SER A 117 9.74 9.43 -16.79
CA SER A 117 8.59 9.55 -17.69
C SER A 117 7.67 10.69 -17.26
N GLN A 118 7.12 11.36 -18.26
CA GLN A 118 6.07 12.36 -18.09
C GLN A 118 4.74 11.75 -18.53
N PHE A 119 3.72 11.86 -17.69
CA PHE A 119 2.36 11.45 -17.99
C PHE A 119 1.44 12.66 -18.09
N THR A 120 0.28 12.47 -18.71
CA THR A 120 -0.79 13.46 -18.65
C THR A 120 -1.28 13.59 -17.21
N VAL A 121 -1.47 14.82 -16.76
CA VAL A 121 -1.91 15.12 -15.39
C VAL A 121 -3.30 14.52 -15.14
N PRO A 122 -3.46 13.66 -14.11
CA PRO A 122 -4.77 13.14 -13.76
C PRO A 122 -5.61 14.25 -13.13
N ARG A 123 -6.87 14.34 -13.55
CA ARG A 123 -7.79 15.39 -13.12
C ARG A 123 -9.05 14.79 -12.51
N LYS A 124 -9.53 15.37 -11.42
CA LYS A 124 -10.83 15.10 -10.81
C LYS A 124 -11.61 16.42 -10.79
N ASN A 125 -12.80 16.45 -11.39
CA ASN A 125 -13.62 17.66 -11.53
C ASN A 125 -12.86 18.84 -12.16
N GLY A 126 -12.00 18.55 -13.15
CA GLY A 126 -11.16 19.56 -13.81
C GLY A 126 -9.89 19.96 -13.04
N GLN A 127 -9.78 19.62 -11.76
CA GLN A 127 -8.62 19.97 -10.93
C GLN A 127 -7.54 18.88 -11.01
N PRO A 128 -6.24 19.25 -11.10
CA PRO A 128 -5.15 18.29 -11.05
C PRO A 128 -5.09 17.63 -9.68
N VAL A 129 -4.94 16.31 -9.64
CA VAL A 129 -4.87 15.53 -8.40
C VAL A 129 -3.70 14.57 -8.45
N GLN A 130 -3.28 14.06 -7.29
CA GLN A 130 -2.39 12.90 -7.24
C GLN A 130 -3.25 11.63 -7.28
N ALA A 131 -2.85 10.64 -8.09
CA ALA A 131 -3.60 9.40 -8.21
C ALA A 131 -2.69 8.17 -8.37
N VAL A 132 -3.19 7.02 -7.94
CA VAL A 132 -2.52 5.72 -8.05
C VAL A 132 -3.10 4.94 -9.22
N TYR A 133 -2.24 4.32 -10.02
CA TYR A 133 -2.64 3.54 -11.18
C TYR A 133 -1.89 2.21 -11.22
N LEU A 134 -2.58 1.17 -11.70
CA LEU A 134 -2.00 -0.12 -12.03
C LEU A 134 -1.72 -0.17 -13.55
N TYR A 135 -0.45 -0.31 -13.93
CA TYR A 135 -0.03 -0.46 -15.32
C TYR A 135 0.57 -1.84 -15.58
N ALA A 136 0.28 -2.40 -16.75
CA ALA A 136 1.04 -3.49 -17.35
C ALA A 136 2.05 -2.88 -18.33
N LEU A 137 3.33 -3.08 -18.08
CA LEU A 137 4.42 -2.57 -18.90
C LEU A 137 5.02 -3.72 -19.73
N ASN A 138 5.27 -3.44 -21.02
CA ASN A 138 5.97 -4.35 -21.92
C ASN A 138 7.30 -3.69 -22.30
N PHE A 139 8.41 -4.30 -21.88
CA PHE A 139 9.75 -3.89 -22.27
C PHE A 139 10.24 -4.84 -23.35
N SER A 140 10.67 -4.30 -24.49
CA SER A 140 11.32 -5.06 -25.54
C SER A 140 12.71 -4.51 -25.83
N LEU A 141 13.65 -5.43 -26.06
CA LEU A 141 14.93 -5.09 -26.65
C LEU A 141 14.70 -4.66 -28.10
N ARG A 142 15.08 -3.43 -28.44
CA ARG A 142 15.19 -3.03 -29.85
C ARG A 142 16.56 -3.49 -30.36
N ILE A 143 16.51 -4.29 -31.43
CA ILE A 143 17.65 -4.85 -32.15
C ILE A 143 17.91 -4.01 -33.38
#